data_AF-A0A7J9HFW1-F1
#
_entry.id   AF-A0A7J9HFW1-F1
#
_cell.length_a   1.000
_cell.length_b   1.000
_cell.length_c   1.000
_cell.angle_alpha   90.00
_cell.angle_beta   90.00
_cell.angle_gamma   90.00
#
_symmetry.space_group_name_H-M   'P 1'
#
loop_
_entity.id
_entity.type
_entity.pdbx_description
1 polymer ?
#
loop_
_entity_poly.entity_id
_entity_poly.type
_entity_poly.pdbx_seq_one_letter_code
_entity_poly.pdbx_strand_id
1 'polypeptide(L)'
;MSKLVVEVVDAYDLMPKDDQGSSSPFVEVEFDGQRQRTQTKHKDLNPSWHESLVFDISQPGDLEYKTIDVTVYNDRKGNHGHHRNFLGRVKISGASVPSSESGSSVQHYPLDKRGLFSNIKGEIALKLYQVCDELPRDQVQRAVPASVVAENEETGRFQESQFNETPFQEINGGRVQESQFQETPFQEINNVNNFDEEIKVEEKKEKKKKKEPEVRTFHSIGKGPEVRTFHSVGTGTG
;
A
#
# COMPACT_ATOMS: atom_id res chain seq x y z
N MET A 1 -5.56 8.66 23.87
CA MET A 1 -5.13 7.64 22.89
C MET A 1 -4.58 8.39 21.68
N SER A 2 -3.59 7.84 20.97
CA SER A 2 -3.07 8.48 19.76
C SER A 2 -3.77 7.91 18.52
N LYS A 3 -4.01 8.76 17.52
CA LYS A 3 -4.65 8.40 16.26
C LYS A 3 -3.80 8.91 15.10
N LEU A 4 -3.76 8.14 14.02
CA LEU A 4 -3.23 8.57 12.73
C LEU A 4 -4.41 9.04 11.88
N VAL A 5 -4.31 10.24 11.33
CA VAL A 5 -5.25 10.76 10.34
C VAL A 5 -4.57 10.75 8.98
N VAL A 6 -5.23 10.13 7.99
CA VAL A 6 -4.83 10.13 6.59
C VAL A 6 -5.95 10.79 5.80
N GLU A 7 -5.74 12.04 5.41
CA GLU A 7 -6.61 12.76 4.49
C GLU A 7 -6.22 12.41 3.05
N VAL A 8 -7.13 11.73 2.36
CA VAL A 8 -7.04 11.43 0.94
C VAL A 8 -7.65 12.59 0.17
N VAL A 9 -6.78 13.43 -0.43
CA VAL A 9 -7.19 14.68 -1.07
C VAL A 9 -7.69 14.40 -2.47
N ASP A 10 -6.79 14.05 -3.38
CA ASP A 10 -7.07 13.76 -4.78
C ASP A 10 -6.03 12.81 -5.37
N ALA A 11 -6.24 12.42 -6.62
CA ALA A 11 -5.22 11.79 -7.45
C ALA A 11 -5.26 12.38 -8.85
N TYR A 12 -4.13 12.29 -9.56
CA TYR A 12 -3.96 12.89 -10.87
C TYR A 12 -3.40 11.90 -11.88
N ASP A 13 -3.89 12.01 -13.12
CA ASP A 13 -3.47 11.23 -14.28
C ASP A 13 -3.47 9.70 -14.05
N LEU A 14 -4.52 9.16 -13.44
CA LEU A 14 -4.61 7.72 -13.19
C LEU A 14 -4.66 6.90 -14.48
N MET A 15 -4.19 5.66 -14.43
CA MET A 15 -4.28 4.74 -15.56
C MET A 15 -5.75 4.32 -15.82
N PRO A 16 -6.26 4.43 -17.06
CA PRO A 16 -7.53 3.82 -17.45
C PRO A 16 -7.52 2.29 -17.26
N LYS A 17 -8.58 1.75 -16.64
CA LYS A 17 -8.76 0.30 -16.41
C LYS A 17 -10.16 -0.19 -16.75
N ASP A 18 -11.05 0.66 -17.26
CA ASP A 18 -12.36 0.27 -17.79
C ASP A 18 -12.38 0.28 -19.34
N ASP A 19 -13.41 -0.34 -19.92
CA ASP A 19 -13.57 -0.46 -21.38
C ASP A 19 -13.95 0.87 -22.06
N GLN A 20 -14.10 1.95 -21.31
CA GLN A 20 -14.46 3.28 -21.80
C GLN A 20 -13.29 4.27 -21.72
N GLY A 21 -12.08 3.79 -21.40
CA GLY A 21 -10.90 4.62 -21.30
C GLY A 21 -10.85 5.46 -20.02
N SER A 22 -11.55 5.04 -18.97
CA SER A 22 -11.57 5.66 -17.65
C SER A 22 -11.29 4.65 -16.52
N SER A 23 -11.48 5.08 -15.27
CA SER A 23 -11.46 4.26 -14.06
C SER A 23 -12.50 4.81 -13.08
N SER A 24 -13.05 3.97 -12.21
CA SER A 24 -13.84 4.40 -11.06
C SER A 24 -13.01 4.20 -9.77
N PRO A 25 -12.11 5.13 -9.44
CA PRO A 25 -11.11 4.91 -8.39
C PRO A 25 -11.69 5.04 -6.98
N PHE A 26 -11.14 4.24 -6.06
CA PHE A 26 -11.21 4.42 -4.61
C PHE A 26 -9.83 4.13 -3.99
N VAL A 27 -9.59 4.64 -2.79
CA VAL A 27 -8.33 4.46 -2.07
C VAL A 27 -8.57 3.57 -0.86
N GLU A 28 -7.72 2.58 -0.68
CA GLU A 28 -7.66 1.71 0.50
C GLU A 28 -6.38 2.02 1.27
N VAL A 29 -6.51 2.31 2.55
CA VAL A 29 -5.40 2.58 3.46
C VAL A 29 -5.35 1.49 4.51
N GLU A 30 -4.19 0.86 4.64
CA GLU A 30 -3.87 -0.15 5.64
C GLU A 30 -2.80 0.36 6.60
N PHE A 31 -3.08 0.29 7.89
CA PHE A 31 -2.18 0.68 8.96
C PHE A 31 -2.41 -0.22 10.17
N ASP A 32 -1.36 -0.88 10.65
CA ASP A 32 -1.40 -1.71 11.86
C ASP A 32 -2.54 -2.75 11.88
N GLY A 33 -2.77 -3.42 10.74
CA GLY A 33 -3.86 -4.40 10.57
C GLY A 33 -5.26 -3.80 10.47
N GLN A 34 -5.41 -2.48 10.62
CA GLN A 34 -6.65 -1.76 10.35
C GLN A 34 -6.70 -1.38 8.87
N ARG A 35 -7.88 -1.50 8.27
CA ARG A 35 -8.09 -1.17 6.86
C ARG A 35 -9.35 -0.33 6.68
N GLN A 36 -9.20 0.81 6.04
CA GLN A 36 -10.32 1.69 5.68
C GLN A 36 -10.22 2.08 4.21
N ARG A 37 -11.33 2.54 3.63
CA ARG A 37 -11.35 2.98 2.23
C ARG A 37 -12.21 4.22 2.05
N THR A 38 -11.92 4.98 1.01
CA THR A 38 -12.72 6.12 0.57
C THR A 38 -13.95 5.71 -0.25
N GLN A 39 -14.81 6.66 -0.58
CA GLN A 39 -15.85 6.46 -1.58
C GLN A 39 -15.25 6.26 -2.99
N THR A 40 -15.98 5.52 -3.82
CA THR A 40 -15.63 5.37 -5.23
C THR A 40 -16.03 6.63 -5.99
N LYS A 41 -15.10 7.24 -6.73
CA LYS A 41 -15.40 8.26 -7.74
C LYS A 41 -15.60 7.55 -9.07
N HIS A 42 -16.66 7.89 -9.81
CA HIS A 42 -17.05 7.13 -11.00
C HIS A 42 -16.50 7.73 -12.29
N LYS A 43 -15.83 6.91 -13.10
CA LYS A 43 -15.31 7.28 -14.42
C LYS A 43 -14.45 8.55 -14.40
N ASP A 44 -13.59 8.67 -13.41
CA ASP A 44 -12.72 9.82 -13.21
C ASP A 44 -11.26 9.38 -13.08
N LEU A 45 -10.39 9.98 -13.89
CA LEU A 45 -8.94 9.75 -13.85
C LEU A 45 -8.21 10.80 -13.00
N ASN A 46 -8.91 11.86 -12.57
CA ASN A 46 -8.40 12.92 -11.70
C ASN A 46 -9.35 13.11 -10.50
N PRO A 47 -9.63 12.05 -9.74
CA PRO A 47 -10.63 12.07 -8.67
C PRO A 47 -10.22 12.98 -7.51
N SER A 48 -11.19 13.71 -6.94
CA SER A 48 -11.04 14.40 -5.65
C SER A 48 -11.95 13.78 -4.60
N TRP A 49 -11.38 13.31 -3.50
CA TRP A 49 -12.09 12.69 -2.38
C TRP A 49 -12.31 13.68 -1.24
N HIS A 50 -11.25 14.32 -0.76
CA HIS A 50 -11.25 15.10 0.49
C HIS A 50 -11.83 14.30 1.66
N GLU A 51 -11.41 13.05 1.79
CA GLU A 51 -11.90 12.11 2.81
C GLU A 51 -10.81 11.81 3.83
N SER A 52 -11.13 11.96 5.12
CA SER A 52 -10.23 11.62 6.23
C SER A 52 -10.51 10.23 6.77
N LEU A 53 -9.48 9.38 6.75
CA LEU A 53 -9.49 8.04 7.35
C LEU A 53 -8.69 8.08 8.65
N VAL A 54 -9.28 7.58 9.75
CA VAL A 54 -8.71 7.72 11.10
C VAL A 54 -8.41 6.35 11.68
N PHE A 55 -7.16 6.11 12.04
CA PHE A 55 -6.67 4.82 12.54
C PHE A 55 -6.18 4.96 13.98
N ASP A 56 -6.44 3.94 14.80
CA ASP A 56 -5.91 3.91 16.16
C ASP A 56 -4.41 3.54 16.16
N ILE A 57 -3.62 4.19 17.00
CA ILE A 57 -2.22 3.84 17.22
C ILE A 57 -2.12 3.03 18.51
N SER A 58 -1.71 1.77 18.39
CA SER A 58 -1.73 0.78 19.48
C SER A 58 -0.93 1.22 20.72
N GLN A 59 0.26 1.80 20.54
CA GLN A 59 1.11 2.30 21.62
C GLN A 59 1.69 3.69 21.27
N PRO A 60 1.88 4.58 22.25
CA PRO A 60 2.60 5.84 22.02
C PRO A 60 4.01 5.58 21.44
N GLY A 61 4.40 6.33 20.42
CA GLY A 61 5.69 6.16 19.74
C GLY A 61 5.72 5.06 18.68
N ASP A 62 4.75 4.15 18.64
CA ASP A 62 4.72 3.02 17.72
C ASP A 62 4.58 3.44 16.24
N LEU A 63 4.02 4.63 15.99
CA LEU A 63 3.85 5.16 14.64
C LEU A 63 5.18 5.23 13.88
N GLU A 64 6.28 5.63 14.51
CA GLU A 64 7.56 5.87 13.83
C GLU A 64 8.17 4.61 13.19
N TYR A 65 7.84 3.43 13.72
CA TYR A 65 8.32 2.13 13.24
C TYR A 65 7.35 1.44 12.27
N LYS A 66 6.20 2.06 11.97
CA LYS A 66 5.17 1.48 11.10
C LYS A 66 5.18 2.06 9.70
N THR A 67 4.54 1.33 8.80
CA THR A 67 4.30 1.74 7.43
C THR A 67 2.80 1.96 7.23
N ILE A 68 2.45 3.07 6.58
CA ILE A 68 1.12 3.35 6.08
C ILE A 68 1.09 2.89 4.62
N ASP A 69 0.33 1.84 4.33
CA ASP A 69 0.17 1.31 2.97
C ASP A 69 -1.08 1.93 2.34
N VAL A 70 -0.89 2.75 1.31
CA VAL A 70 -1.98 3.40 0.57
C VAL A 70 -2.05 2.79 -0.82
N THR A 71 -3.21 2.24 -1.19
CA THR A 71 -3.41 1.59 -2.50
C THR A 71 -4.62 2.16 -3.21
N VAL A 72 -4.44 2.55 -4.47
CA VAL A 72 -5.52 3.00 -5.35
C VAL A 72 -6.05 1.80 -6.14
N TYR A 73 -7.37 1.66 -6.20
CA TYR A 73 -8.05 0.60 -6.93
C TYR A 73 -9.14 1.17 -7.83
N ASN A 74 -9.38 0.51 -8.97
CA ASN A 74 -10.56 0.73 -9.80
C ASN A 74 -11.68 -0.23 -9.38
N ASP A 75 -12.84 0.28 -8.98
CA ASP A 75 -14.04 -0.51 -8.70
C ASP A 75 -14.81 -0.78 -10.02
N ARG A 76 -14.73 -2.02 -10.50
CA ARG A 76 -15.48 -2.46 -11.68
C ARG A 76 -16.62 -3.36 -11.25
N LYS A 77 -17.85 -2.91 -11.50
CA LYS A 77 -19.03 -3.76 -11.40
C LYS A 77 -19.15 -4.61 -12.66
N GLY A 78 -18.96 -5.92 -12.52
CA GLY A 78 -19.12 -6.91 -13.59
C GLY A 78 -20.25 -7.90 -13.31
N ASN A 79 -20.51 -8.79 -14.28
CA ASN A 79 -21.53 -9.84 -14.16
C ASN A 79 -21.26 -10.84 -13.01
N HIS A 80 -19.99 -10.95 -12.58
CA HIS A 80 -19.56 -11.83 -11.49
C HIS A 80 -19.25 -11.06 -10.19
N GLY A 81 -19.80 -9.86 -10.03
CA GLY A 81 -19.66 -9.03 -8.84
C GLY A 81 -18.68 -7.87 -8.99
N HIS A 82 -18.25 -7.34 -7.85
CA HIS A 82 -17.29 -6.25 -7.78
C HIS A 82 -15.88 -6.80 -7.93
N HIS A 83 -15.20 -6.41 -9.00
CA HIS A 83 -13.79 -6.70 -9.22
C HIS A 83 -12.98 -5.41 -9.01
N ARG A 84 -11.92 -5.49 -8.21
CA ARG A 84 -10.99 -4.37 -8.02
C ARG A 84 -9.72 -4.57 -8.83
N ASN A 85 -9.36 -3.58 -9.64
CA ASN A 85 -8.09 -3.59 -10.38
C ASN A 85 -7.10 -2.63 -9.72
N PHE A 86 -5.85 -3.06 -9.56
CA PHE A 86 -4.79 -2.24 -8.99
C PHE A 86 -4.48 -1.03 -9.88
N LEU A 87 -4.49 0.17 -9.31
CA LEU A 87 -4.17 1.45 -9.95
C LEU A 87 -2.89 2.08 -9.42
N GLY A 88 -2.24 1.50 -8.42
CA GLY A 88 -0.99 2.00 -7.87
C GLY A 88 -0.95 1.93 -6.35
N ARG A 89 0.24 2.08 -5.76
CA ARG A 89 0.39 2.19 -4.31
C ARG A 89 1.45 3.21 -3.93
N VAL A 90 1.41 3.66 -2.69
CA VAL A 90 2.52 4.30 -2.01
C VAL A 90 2.65 3.72 -0.61
N LYS A 91 3.90 3.58 -0.14
CA LYS A 91 4.23 3.18 1.23
C LYS A 91 4.88 4.37 1.93
N ILE A 92 4.27 4.84 3.01
CA ILE A 92 4.76 6.01 3.77
C ILE A 92 5.25 5.53 5.13
N SER A 93 6.44 5.96 5.53
CA SER A 93 6.96 5.68 6.87
C SER A 93 6.22 6.53 7.90
N GLY A 94 5.79 5.94 9.01
CA GLY A 94 5.18 6.71 10.08
C GLY A 94 6.13 7.71 10.74
N ALA A 95 7.46 7.53 10.61
CA ALA A 95 8.45 8.51 11.05
C ALA A 95 8.38 9.85 10.29
N SER A 96 7.80 9.88 9.08
CA SER A 96 7.61 11.12 8.33
C SER A 96 6.29 11.83 8.65
N VAL A 97 5.45 11.26 9.53
CA VAL A 97 4.14 11.83 9.87
C VAL A 97 4.30 12.91 10.94
N PRO A 98 3.89 14.16 10.68
CA PRO A 98 3.90 15.23 11.68
C PRO A 98 3.02 14.91 12.89
N SER A 99 3.48 15.33 14.08
CA SER A 99 2.75 15.10 15.34
C SER A 99 1.52 15.99 15.54
N SER A 100 1.22 16.89 14.60
CA SER A 100 0.06 17.79 14.66
C SER A 100 -0.43 18.17 13.26
N GLU A 101 -1.70 18.54 13.15
CA GLU A 101 -2.29 18.97 11.88
C GLU A 101 -1.65 20.25 11.34
N SER A 102 -1.32 21.22 12.20
CA SER A 102 -0.70 22.49 11.80
C SER A 102 0.70 22.32 11.19
N GLY A 103 1.40 21.25 11.55
CA GLY A 103 2.69 20.88 10.96
C GLY A 103 2.57 20.06 9.67
N SER A 104 1.35 19.71 9.27
CA SER A 104 1.09 18.86 8.12
C SER A 104 0.68 19.67 6.88
N SER A 105 1.13 19.21 5.73
CA SER A 105 0.82 19.79 4.42
C SER A 105 0.44 18.70 3.44
N VAL A 106 -0.29 19.07 2.38
CA VAL A 106 -0.60 18.15 1.29
C VAL A 106 0.69 17.82 0.54
N GLN A 107 0.95 16.53 0.36
CA GLN A 107 2.11 16.00 -0.34
C GLN A 107 1.66 15.11 -1.50
N HIS A 108 2.37 15.20 -2.62
CA HIS A 108 2.11 14.43 -3.83
C HIS A 108 3.06 13.23 -3.90
N TYR A 109 2.48 12.05 -4.07
CA TYR A 109 3.20 10.78 -4.11
C TYR A 109 2.98 10.09 -5.45
N PRO A 110 4.05 9.85 -6.24
CA PRO A 110 3.96 9.02 -7.43
C PRO A 110 3.46 7.61 -7.09
N LEU A 111 2.63 7.05 -7.96
CA LEU A 111 2.06 5.72 -7.74
C LEU A 111 3.00 4.60 -8.22
N ASP A 112 3.42 3.75 -7.29
CA ASP A 112 4.26 2.60 -7.56
C ASP A 112 3.50 1.45 -8.24
N LYS A 113 4.23 0.76 -9.11
CA LYS A 113 3.80 -0.48 -9.77
C LYS A 113 3.93 -1.68 -8.82
N ARG A 114 3.10 -2.70 -9.04
CA ARG A 114 3.21 -4.00 -8.34
C ARG A 114 4.27 -4.94 -8.94
N GLY A 115 4.67 -4.70 -10.19
CA GLY A 115 5.69 -5.47 -10.90
C GLY A 115 6.00 -4.90 -12.28
N LEU A 116 7.00 -5.46 -12.95
CA LEU A 116 7.59 -4.92 -14.20
C LEU A 116 6.63 -4.87 -15.40
N PHE A 117 5.52 -5.62 -15.35
CA PHE A 117 4.48 -5.62 -16.40
C PHE A 117 3.22 -4.84 -16.00
N SER A 118 3.22 -4.17 -14.84
CA SER A 118 2.06 -3.37 -14.41
C SER A 118 2.01 -2.05 -15.16
N ASN A 119 0.95 -1.84 -15.94
CA ASN A 119 0.68 -0.56 -16.55
C ASN A 119 0.00 0.36 -15.52
N ILE A 120 0.77 1.23 -14.88
CA ILE A 120 0.38 2.16 -13.81
C ILE A 120 1.08 3.50 -14.08
N LYS A 121 0.36 4.58 -13.77
CA LYS A 121 0.81 5.97 -13.85
C LYS A 121 0.01 6.82 -12.86
N GLY A 122 0.39 8.08 -12.74
CA GLY A 122 -0.29 9.06 -11.91
C GLY A 122 0.33 9.20 -10.52
N GLU A 123 -0.27 10.09 -9.75
CA GLU A 123 0.14 10.42 -8.39
C GLU A 123 -1.10 10.57 -7.50
N ILE A 124 -0.90 10.51 -6.19
CA ILE A 124 -1.92 10.72 -5.17
C ILE A 124 -1.48 11.82 -4.21
N ALA A 125 -2.38 12.75 -3.92
CA ALA A 125 -2.17 13.81 -2.94
C ALA A 125 -2.75 13.39 -1.59
N LEU A 126 -1.92 13.45 -0.55
CA LEU A 126 -2.26 13.02 0.80
C LEU A 126 -1.80 14.06 1.82
N LYS A 127 -2.57 14.24 2.91
CA LYS A 127 -2.15 14.97 4.11
C LYS A 127 -2.25 14.03 5.31
N LEU A 128 -1.14 13.82 6.03
CA LEU A 128 -1.07 12.88 7.15
C LEU A 128 -0.65 13.61 8.42
N TYR A 129 -1.24 13.27 9.56
CA TYR A 129 -0.83 13.80 10.86
C TYR A 129 -1.28 12.89 12.00
N GLN A 130 -0.56 12.96 13.11
CA GLN A 130 -0.95 12.31 14.36
C GLN A 130 -1.81 13.26 15.20
N VAL A 131 -2.81 12.69 15.86
CA VAL A 131 -3.61 13.36 16.90
C VAL A 131 -3.35 12.64 18.21
N CYS A 132 -2.97 13.37 19.26
CA CYS A 132 -2.83 12.82 20.60
C CYS A 132 -3.96 13.38 21.47
N ASP A 133 -4.86 12.52 21.95
CA ASP A 133 -5.77 12.92 23.04
C ASP A 133 -4.94 13.06 24.32
N GLU A 134 -4.43 14.25 24.60
CA GLU A 134 -3.95 14.58 25.93
C GLU A 134 -5.15 14.63 26.87
N LEU A 135 -5.27 13.64 27.76
CA LEU A 135 -6.14 13.78 28.92
C LEU A 135 -5.62 14.96 29.75
N PRO A 136 -6.49 15.90 30.20
CA PRO A 136 -6.04 17.02 31.02
C PRO A 136 -5.32 16.51 32.27
N ARG A 137 -4.02 16.84 32.40
CA ARG A 137 -3.21 16.44 33.58
C ARG A 137 -3.75 17.02 34.89
N ASP A 138 -4.63 18.02 34.81
CA ASP A 138 -5.23 18.73 35.95
C ASP A 138 -6.19 17.90 36.82
N GLN A 139 -6.52 16.66 36.42
CA GLN A 139 -7.37 15.77 37.23
C GLN A 139 -6.60 14.73 38.05
N VAL A 140 -5.27 14.60 37.88
CA VAL A 140 -4.46 13.61 38.61
C VAL A 140 -3.89 14.17 39.94
N GLN A 141 -3.94 15.49 40.17
CA GLN A 141 -3.39 16.12 41.39
C GLN A 141 -4.40 16.52 42.47
N ARG A 142 -5.70 16.23 42.33
CA ARG A 142 -6.74 16.63 43.31
C ARG A 142 -7.11 15.59 44.37
N ALA A 143 -6.34 14.51 44.52
CA ALA A 143 -6.59 13.52 45.56
C ALA A 143 -5.33 13.26 46.41
N VAL A 144 -4.87 14.30 47.12
CA VAL A 144 -4.13 14.09 48.37
C VAL A 144 -5.12 14.41 49.50
N PRO A 145 -5.54 13.44 50.33
CA PRO A 145 -6.47 13.72 51.42
C PRO A 145 -5.79 14.62 52.45
N ALA A 146 -6.40 15.78 52.69
CA ALA A 146 -6.05 16.70 53.77
C ALA A 146 -6.46 16.11 55.12
N SER A 147 -5.65 15.21 55.68
CA SER A 147 -5.84 14.72 57.05
C SER A 147 -4.58 14.10 57.62
N VAL A 148 -3.53 14.91 57.79
CA VAL A 148 -2.52 14.74 58.86
C VAL A 148 -1.93 16.11 59.19
N VAL A 149 -2.70 16.95 59.89
CA VAL A 149 -2.14 18.00 60.75
C VAL A 149 -2.47 17.63 62.18
N ALA A 150 -1.48 17.03 62.86
CA ALA A 150 -1.43 16.97 64.31
C ALA A 150 0.02 17.23 64.70
N GLU A 151 0.22 18.42 65.26
CA GLU A 151 1.43 18.92 65.88
C GLU A 151 1.89 17.97 66.99
N ASN A 152 3.19 17.70 67.07
CA ASN A 152 3.89 17.39 68.31
C ASN A 152 5.28 18.02 68.21
N GLU A 153 5.50 19.11 68.96
CA GLU A 153 6.85 19.60 69.26
C GLU A 153 7.54 18.65 70.24
N GLU A 154 8.71 18.10 69.91
CA GLU A 154 9.80 17.92 70.88
C GLU A 154 11.16 17.71 70.21
N THR A 155 12.04 18.68 70.43
CA THR A 155 13.50 18.64 70.66
C THR A 155 14.32 17.46 70.10
N GLY A 156 15.23 17.73 69.15
CA GLY A 156 16.17 16.71 68.66
C GLY A 156 17.25 17.19 67.68
N ARG A 157 18.13 18.05 68.16
CA ARG A 157 19.46 18.44 67.63
C ARG A 157 20.13 17.42 66.71
N PHE A 158 20.22 17.68 65.39
CA PHE A 158 21.25 17.10 64.52
C PHE A 158 21.71 18.09 63.43
N GLN A 159 23.00 18.01 63.14
CA GLN A 159 23.87 19.03 62.54
C GLN A 159 23.67 19.22 61.03
N GLU A 160 23.75 20.48 60.62
CA GLU A 160 24.00 20.95 59.27
C GLU A 160 25.38 20.45 58.80
N SER A 161 25.40 19.54 57.82
CA SER A 161 26.64 19.16 57.12
C SER A 161 26.68 19.89 55.79
N GLN A 162 27.60 20.86 55.75
CA GLN A 162 28.07 21.55 54.57
C GLN A 162 28.67 20.55 53.58
N PHE A 163 28.06 20.38 52.41
CA PHE A 163 28.76 19.77 51.28
C PHE A 163 29.61 20.85 50.62
N ASN A 164 30.90 20.83 50.95
CA ASN A 164 31.91 21.63 50.29
C ASN A 164 32.20 21.02 48.91
N GLU A 165 31.91 21.80 47.87
CA GLU A 165 32.48 21.66 46.53
C GLU A 165 34.01 21.57 46.64
N THR A 166 34.62 20.54 46.05
CA THR A 166 36.08 20.44 45.91
C THR A 166 36.42 20.47 44.41
N PRO A 167 37.43 21.23 43.96
CA PRO A 167 37.60 21.57 42.55
C PRO A 167 38.30 20.45 41.77
N PHE A 168 37.90 20.29 40.50
CA PHE A 168 38.61 19.47 39.52
C PHE A 168 40.01 20.04 39.25
N GLN A 169 41.04 19.20 39.39
CA GLN A 169 42.41 19.50 38.97
C GLN A 169 42.64 18.99 37.54
N GLU A 170 43.04 19.90 36.65
CA GLU A 170 43.56 19.57 35.31
C GLU A 170 44.90 18.82 35.43
N ILE A 171 45.01 17.67 34.75
CA ILE A 171 46.30 17.06 34.44
C ILE A 171 46.53 17.09 32.92
N ASN A 172 47.45 17.96 32.52
CA ASN A 172 48.03 17.99 31.19
C ASN A 172 49.11 16.89 31.04
N GLY A 173 49.00 16.10 29.98
CA GLY A 173 50.12 15.55 29.21
C GLY A 173 50.88 14.34 29.78
N GLY A 174 50.75 13.17 29.10
CA GLY A 174 51.78 12.13 29.18
C GLY A 174 51.34 10.69 28.87
N ARG A 175 51.31 10.34 27.57
CA ARG A 175 51.65 9.03 26.97
C ARG A 175 51.38 7.74 27.77
N VAL A 176 50.35 7.00 27.37
CA VAL A 176 50.20 5.55 27.64
C VAL A 176 49.67 4.91 26.35
N GLN A 177 50.56 4.34 25.54
CA GLN A 177 50.71 2.89 25.29
C GLN A 177 49.42 2.18 24.89
N GLU A 178 49.42 1.85 23.60
CA GLU A 178 48.50 1.05 22.82
C GLU A 178 48.31 -0.34 23.44
N SER A 179 47.15 -0.57 24.06
CA SER A 179 46.69 -1.90 24.42
C SER A 179 45.74 -2.41 23.34
N GLN A 180 46.20 -3.45 22.67
CA GLN A 180 45.54 -4.22 21.62
C GLN A 180 44.12 -4.63 22.03
N PHE A 181 43.11 -4.09 21.34
CA PHE A 181 41.84 -4.77 21.15
C PHE A 181 41.76 -5.16 19.68
N GLN A 182 41.70 -6.47 19.46
CA GLN A 182 41.67 -7.08 18.14
C GLN A 182 40.40 -6.67 17.41
N GLU A 183 40.56 -6.02 16.26
CA GLU A 183 39.50 -5.88 15.27
C GLU A 183 39.13 -7.28 14.75
N THR A 184 37.88 -7.67 14.93
CA THR A 184 37.32 -8.82 14.21
C THR A 184 37.16 -8.44 12.74
N PRO A 185 37.72 -9.19 11.77
CA PRO A 185 37.58 -8.86 10.36
C PRO A 185 36.11 -8.99 9.93
N PHE A 186 35.59 -7.95 9.30
CA PHE A 186 34.36 -8.03 8.50
C PHE A 186 34.54 -9.10 7.42
N GLN A 187 33.71 -10.13 7.42
CA GLN A 187 33.60 -11.03 6.27
C GLN A 187 32.71 -10.38 5.23
N GLU A 188 33.38 -9.88 4.19
CA GLU A 188 32.82 -9.46 2.93
C GLU A 188 32.30 -10.70 2.18
N ILE A 189 30.99 -10.83 1.99
CA ILE A 189 30.42 -11.78 1.03
C ILE A 189 29.97 -11.00 -0.21
N ASN A 190 30.95 -10.72 -1.06
CA ASN A 190 30.72 -10.57 -2.48
C ASN A 190 30.49 -11.96 -3.07
N ASN A 191 29.30 -12.22 -3.61
CA ASN A 191 29.19 -12.93 -4.88
C ASN A 191 27.78 -12.79 -5.48
N VAL A 192 27.75 -11.97 -6.53
CA VAL A 192 26.85 -12.09 -7.67
C VAL A 192 26.92 -13.53 -8.20
N ASN A 193 25.76 -14.16 -8.39
CA ASN A 193 25.52 -15.09 -9.49
C ASN A 193 24.02 -15.17 -9.79
N ASN A 194 23.67 -14.60 -10.95
CA ASN A 194 22.62 -15.05 -11.87
C ASN A 194 22.07 -16.46 -11.58
N PHE A 195 20.75 -16.59 -11.48
CA PHE A 195 20.04 -17.78 -11.94
C PHE A 195 18.63 -17.39 -12.42
N ASP A 196 18.57 -16.96 -13.67
CA ASP A 196 17.40 -17.14 -14.53
C ASP A 196 17.49 -18.54 -15.17
N GLU A 197 16.32 -19.12 -15.47
CA GLU A 197 16.07 -20.26 -16.38
C GLU A 197 16.53 -21.66 -15.89
N GLU A 198 15.83 -22.78 -16.07
CA GLU A 198 14.54 -23.16 -16.66
C GLU A 198 14.39 -24.71 -16.42
N ILE A 199 13.24 -25.29 -16.82
CA ILE A 199 13.00 -26.70 -17.20
C ILE A 199 12.45 -27.62 -16.07
N LYS A 200 11.14 -27.94 -16.03
CA LYS A 200 10.36 -28.96 -16.78
C LYS A 200 10.71 -30.43 -16.46
N VAL A 201 9.66 -31.26 -16.52
CA VAL A 201 9.57 -32.76 -16.53
C VAL A 201 8.78 -33.19 -15.28
N GLU A 202 7.56 -33.75 -15.40
CA GLU A 202 7.32 -35.07 -15.98
C GLU A 202 6.15 -35.17 -16.97
N GLU A 203 6.47 -35.80 -18.10
CA GLU A 203 5.56 -36.49 -19.00
C GLU A 203 4.95 -37.74 -18.31
N LYS A 204 3.66 -38.00 -18.53
CA LYS A 204 3.26 -39.36 -18.92
C LYS A 204 2.53 -39.33 -20.26
N LYS A 205 3.25 -39.86 -21.25
CA LYS A 205 2.84 -40.20 -22.60
C LYS A 205 1.72 -41.23 -22.57
N GLU A 206 0.67 -41.01 -23.36
CA GLU A 206 0.17 -42.06 -24.23
C GLU A 206 -0.18 -41.49 -25.62
N LYS A 207 0.67 -41.87 -26.59
CA LYS A 207 0.43 -41.66 -28.02
C LYS A 207 -0.58 -42.69 -28.50
N LYS A 208 -1.61 -42.26 -29.22
CA LYS A 208 -2.07 -42.96 -30.44
C LYS A 208 -2.88 -42.01 -31.33
N LYS A 209 -2.16 -41.41 -32.29
CA LYS A 209 -2.71 -40.72 -33.45
C LYS A 209 -3.15 -41.79 -34.45
N LYS A 210 -4.44 -42.10 -34.50
CA LYS A 210 -5.09 -42.64 -35.71
C LYS A 210 -5.93 -41.50 -36.29
N LYS A 211 -5.46 -40.95 -37.40
CA LYS A 211 -6.28 -40.14 -38.30
C LYS A 211 -7.29 -41.11 -38.94
N GLU A 212 -8.56 -40.99 -38.60
CA GLU A 212 -9.64 -41.48 -39.46
C GLU A 212 -10.21 -40.30 -40.27
N PRO A 213 -10.56 -40.55 -41.54
CA PRO A 213 -10.92 -39.51 -42.49
C PRO A 213 -12.29 -38.89 -42.20
N GLU A 214 -12.36 -37.56 -42.39
CA GLU A 214 -13.57 -36.74 -42.36
C GLU A 214 -14.58 -37.26 -43.40
N VAL A 215 -15.69 -37.84 -42.93
CA VAL A 215 -16.83 -38.19 -43.78
C VAL A 215 -17.55 -36.88 -44.14
N ARG A 216 -17.11 -36.25 -45.24
CA ARG A 216 -17.86 -35.17 -45.88
C ARG A 216 -19.01 -35.78 -46.67
N THR A 217 -20.22 -35.69 -46.12
CA THR A 217 -21.44 -36.02 -46.85
C THR A 217 -21.67 -34.95 -47.92
N PHE A 218 -21.23 -35.25 -49.15
CA PHE A 218 -21.57 -34.47 -50.33
C PHE A 218 -23.05 -34.68 -50.66
N HIS A 219 -23.85 -33.61 -50.59
CA HIS A 219 -25.18 -33.59 -51.20
C HIS A 219 -24.98 -33.26 -52.68
N SER A 220 -25.12 -34.28 -53.52
CA SER A 220 -24.95 -34.20 -54.97
C SER A 220 -25.97 -33.25 -55.61
N ILE A 221 -25.48 -32.14 -56.15
CA ILE A 221 -26.22 -31.29 -57.09
C ILE A 221 -26.12 -31.96 -58.46
N GLY A 222 -27.21 -32.62 -58.88
CA GLY A 222 -27.33 -33.19 -60.21
C GLY A 222 -27.50 -32.09 -61.27
N LYS A 223 -26.68 -32.12 -62.33
CA LYS A 223 -26.95 -31.41 -63.58
C LYS A 223 -26.73 -32.31 -64.80
N GLY A 224 -27.85 -32.62 -65.45
CA GLY A 224 -28.05 -32.79 -66.90
C GLY A 224 -27.66 -34.15 -67.50
N PRO A 225 -28.03 -34.42 -68.77
CA PRO A 225 -28.81 -33.59 -69.71
C PRO A 225 -30.03 -34.32 -70.32
N GLU A 226 -31.02 -33.59 -70.83
CA GLU A 226 -31.68 -34.04 -72.07
C GLU A 226 -32.13 -32.85 -72.91
N VAL A 227 -31.61 -32.83 -74.12
CA VAL A 227 -31.95 -31.94 -75.22
C VAL A 227 -33.11 -32.59 -75.97
N ARG A 228 -34.25 -31.90 -76.11
CA ARG A 228 -35.16 -32.10 -77.26
C ARG A 228 -35.78 -30.77 -77.69
N THR A 229 -35.28 -30.27 -78.82
CA THR A 229 -35.86 -29.22 -79.64
C THR A 229 -36.92 -29.83 -80.55
N PHE A 230 -38.14 -29.28 -80.61
CA PHE A 230 -38.96 -29.28 -81.83
C PHE A 230 -39.87 -28.02 -81.91
N HIS A 231 -39.50 -27.15 -82.85
CA HIS A 231 -40.27 -26.29 -83.78
C HIS A 231 -41.69 -25.75 -83.44
N SER A 232 -41.74 -24.43 -83.27
CA SER A 232 -42.60 -23.40 -83.92
C SER A 232 -43.76 -23.82 -84.84
N VAL A 233 -44.96 -23.22 -84.65
CA VAL A 233 -45.72 -22.30 -85.57
C VAL A 233 -46.74 -21.52 -84.68
N GLY A 234 -46.86 -20.18 -84.62
CA GLY A 234 -47.60 -19.26 -85.53
C GLY A 234 -49.06 -19.70 -85.74
N THR A 235 -50.16 -18.94 -85.66
CA THR A 235 -50.54 -17.51 -85.66
C THR A 235 -52.03 -17.50 -85.21
N GLY A 236 -52.57 -16.49 -84.55
CA GLY A 236 -53.19 -15.38 -85.28
C GLY A 236 -54.51 -14.96 -84.62
N THR A 237 -54.73 -13.65 -84.64
CA THR A 237 -55.93 -12.89 -84.27
C THR A 237 -57.11 -13.16 -85.19
N GLY A 238 -58.32 -13.01 -84.66
CA GLY A 238 -59.59 -12.95 -85.39
C GLY A 238 -60.77 -12.92 -84.43
#